data_AF-A0A7Z8WDL3-F1
#
_entry.id   AF-A0A7Z8WDL3-F1
#
_cell.length_a   1.000
_cell.length_b   1.000
_cell.length_c   1.000
_cell.angle_alpha   90.00
_cell.angle_beta   90.00
_cell.angle_gamma   90.00
#
_symmetry.space_group_name_H-M   'P 1'
#
loop_
_entity.id
_entity.type
_entity.pdbx_description
1 polymer ?
#
loop_
_entity_poly.entity_id
_entity_poly.type
_entity_poly.pdbx_seq_one_letter_code
_entity_poly.pdbx_strand_id
1 'polypeptide(L)'
;MEEYIDGLLRRMADEEAGIRQCAYEEARQLNDVSLFSCFQEKVMEARKVYIKTNLYFLITRLAINTKEMYIADYLIDRLESEESRMVLDSMLIDLSKLSEASNAHKIIPYIYHKNSGVRYSAVIALKLCKSLEVEDALLKLLTVEENRDDIVNICATLYEIGTKRSILPLTKLLHCDSAYVRSTVIEVLAKIGGADLQIVYIEALKDRNVMVKYEAVRAIYAYGDEMAIQPISERVTKVVSRRRKNEVEPTDESEIVIALRFLHKFATHEEVLKTFDKVYKKRGNLFLSERKWIRDNISYFQEKERV
;
A
#
# COMPACT_ATOMS: atom_id res chain seq x y z
N MET A 1 -11.71 18.95 -33.76
CA MET A 1 -10.91 18.43 -32.62
C MET A 1 -10.55 19.56 -31.66
N GLU A 2 -9.94 20.65 -32.13
CA GLU A 2 -9.61 21.82 -31.28
C GLU A 2 -10.81 22.39 -30.51
N GLU A 3 -11.92 22.69 -31.20
CA GLU A 3 -13.11 23.28 -30.57
C GLU A 3 -13.71 22.39 -29.47
N TYR A 4 -13.65 21.07 -29.66
CA TYR A 4 -14.06 20.10 -28.66
C TYR A 4 -13.20 20.20 -27.40
N ILE A 5 -11.86 20.20 -27.56
CA ILE A 5 -10.92 20.30 -26.44
C ILE A 5 -11.07 21.64 -25.73
N ASP A 6 -11.22 22.75 -26.45
CA ASP A 6 -11.43 24.07 -25.84
C ASP A 6 -12.78 24.18 -25.13
N GLY A 7 -13.82 23.53 -25.65
CA GLY A 7 -15.11 23.39 -24.98
C GLY A 7 -14.99 22.59 -23.68
N LEU A 8 -14.25 21.48 -23.70
CA LEU A 8 -14.01 20.64 -22.53
C LEU A 8 -13.18 21.38 -21.46
N LEU A 9 -12.08 22.03 -21.86
CA LEU A 9 -11.23 22.81 -20.95
C LEU A 9 -11.99 23.97 -20.29
N ARG A 10 -12.88 24.65 -21.04
CA ARG A 10 -13.75 25.69 -20.48
C ARG A 10 -14.67 25.13 -19.41
N ARG A 11 -15.35 24.00 -19.68
CA ARG A 11 -16.24 23.35 -18.69
C ARG A 11 -15.50 22.81 -17.47
N MET A 12 -14.26 22.33 -17.63
CA MET A 12 -13.43 21.90 -16.50
C MET A 12 -13.01 23.07 -15.59
N ALA A 13 -13.00 24.31 -16.12
CA ALA A 13 -12.68 25.53 -15.39
C ALA A 13 -13.93 26.36 -15.03
N ASP A 14 -15.13 25.81 -15.24
CA ASP A 14 -16.39 26.51 -14.97
C ASP A 14 -16.54 26.83 -13.47
N GLU A 15 -17.30 27.86 -13.10
CA GLU A 15 -17.56 28.21 -11.70
C GLU A 15 -18.56 27.25 -11.05
N GLU A 16 -19.44 26.63 -11.84
CA GLU A 16 -20.43 25.68 -11.36
C GLU A 16 -19.80 24.28 -11.16
N ALA A 17 -19.91 23.76 -9.93
CA ALA A 17 -19.33 22.47 -9.58
C ALA A 17 -19.92 21.31 -10.40
N GLY A 18 -21.22 21.35 -10.72
CA GLY A 18 -21.89 20.34 -11.54
C GLY A 18 -21.32 20.28 -12.97
N ILE A 19 -21.12 21.45 -13.60
CA ILE A 19 -20.54 21.54 -14.95
C ILE A 19 -19.11 20.99 -14.95
N ARG A 20 -18.29 21.37 -13.96
CA ARG A 20 -16.94 20.82 -13.81
C ARG A 20 -16.98 19.31 -13.66
N GLN A 21 -17.82 18.78 -12.78
CA GLN A 21 -17.91 17.34 -12.54
C GLN A 21 -18.25 16.57 -13.82
N CYS A 22 -19.27 17.01 -14.56
CA CYS A 22 -19.65 16.42 -15.85
C CYS A 22 -18.48 16.44 -16.85
N ALA A 23 -17.72 17.54 -16.90
CA ALA A 23 -16.54 17.63 -17.77
C ALA A 23 -15.44 16.62 -17.37
N TYR A 24 -15.18 16.45 -16.08
CA TYR A 24 -14.23 15.44 -15.60
C TYR A 24 -14.73 14.00 -15.82
N GLU A 25 -16.03 13.75 -15.77
CA GLU A 25 -16.63 12.45 -16.10
C GLU A 25 -16.51 12.13 -17.59
N GLU A 26 -16.79 13.10 -18.46
CA GLU A 26 -16.56 12.98 -19.91
C GLU A 26 -15.08 12.74 -20.22
N ALA A 27 -14.18 13.51 -19.59
CA ALA A 27 -12.74 13.32 -19.72
C ALA A 27 -12.29 11.90 -19.35
N ARG A 28 -12.92 11.27 -18.35
CA ARG A 28 -12.61 9.88 -17.96
C ARG A 28 -13.00 8.85 -19.02
N GLN A 29 -13.85 9.20 -19.97
CA GLN A 29 -14.27 8.33 -21.08
C GLN A 29 -13.46 8.56 -22.37
N LEU A 30 -12.49 9.49 -22.37
CA LEU A 30 -11.70 9.79 -23.56
C LEU A 30 -10.89 8.58 -24.02
N ASN A 31 -11.11 8.15 -25.26
CA ASN A 31 -10.44 7.00 -25.88
C ASN A 31 -10.03 7.26 -27.33
N ASP A 32 -10.29 8.45 -27.87
CA ASP A 32 -9.92 8.83 -29.23
C ASP A 32 -8.47 9.32 -29.28
N VAL A 33 -7.58 8.44 -29.75
CA VAL A 33 -6.14 8.69 -29.89
C VAL A 33 -5.84 9.86 -30.84
N SER A 34 -6.73 10.16 -31.79
CA SER A 34 -6.53 11.26 -32.73
C SER A 34 -6.48 12.64 -32.06
N LEU A 35 -7.03 12.76 -30.84
CA LEU A 35 -6.96 13.97 -30.03
C LEU A 35 -5.56 14.25 -29.49
N PHE A 36 -4.66 13.27 -29.47
CA PHE A 36 -3.37 13.37 -28.82
C PHE A 36 -2.48 14.48 -29.40
N SER A 37 -2.36 14.58 -30.73
CA SER A 37 -1.57 15.64 -31.38
C SER A 37 -2.05 17.04 -31.00
N CYS A 38 -3.38 17.23 -30.98
CA CYS A 38 -3.99 18.49 -30.57
C CYS A 38 -3.75 18.81 -29.08
N PHE A 39 -3.76 17.79 -28.21
CA PHE A 39 -3.35 18.00 -26.81
C PHE A 39 -1.88 18.42 -26.69
N GLN A 40 -0.99 17.84 -27.48
CA GLN A 40 0.43 18.19 -27.46
C GLN A 40 0.65 19.66 -27.85
N GLU A 41 0.03 20.12 -28.94
CA GLU A 41 0.08 21.52 -29.37
C GLU A 41 -0.43 22.47 -28.28
N LYS A 42 -1.61 22.18 -27.71
CA LYS A 42 -2.19 23.00 -26.65
C LYS A 42 -1.35 23.04 -25.37
N VAL A 43 -0.67 21.94 -25.02
CA VAL A 43 0.27 21.92 -23.89
C VAL A 43 1.43 22.91 -24.11
N MET A 44 1.95 23.01 -25.33
CA MET A 44 3.04 23.92 -25.67
C MET A 44 2.60 25.40 -25.60
N GLU A 45 1.35 25.69 -25.92
CA GLU A 45 0.80 27.05 -25.87
C GLU A 45 0.33 27.46 -24.46
N ALA A 46 -0.02 26.48 -23.62
CA ALA A 46 -0.59 26.72 -22.30
C ALA A 46 0.42 27.37 -21.34
N ARG A 47 0.07 28.57 -20.86
CA ARG A 47 0.86 29.29 -19.83
C ARG A 47 0.29 29.17 -18.42
N LYS A 48 -1.03 29.02 -18.31
CA LYS A 48 -1.71 29.01 -17.00
C LYS A 48 -1.63 27.63 -16.37
N VAL A 49 -1.30 27.59 -15.08
CA VAL A 49 -1.17 26.35 -14.29
C VAL A 49 -2.40 25.45 -14.42
N TYR A 50 -3.61 25.99 -14.22
CA TYR A 50 -4.83 25.17 -14.29
C TYR A 50 -5.10 24.60 -15.69
N ILE A 51 -4.73 25.31 -16.76
CA ILE A 51 -4.90 24.80 -18.13
C ILE A 51 -3.94 23.63 -18.36
N LYS A 52 -2.67 23.78 -17.97
CA LYS A 52 -1.69 22.69 -18.04
C LYS A 52 -2.14 21.47 -17.24
N THR A 53 -2.59 21.68 -16.00
CA THR A 53 -3.11 20.60 -15.14
C THR A 53 -4.27 19.87 -15.82
N ASN A 54 -5.25 20.59 -16.39
CA ASN A 54 -6.36 19.97 -17.09
C ASN A 54 -5.90 19.22 -18.35
N LEU A 55 -4.99 19.80 -19.15
CA LEU A 55 -4.46 19.15 -20.35
C LEU A 55 -3.72 17.85 -20.02
N TYR A 56 -2.83 17.86 -19.02
CA TYR A 56 -2.13 16.64 -18.59
C TYR A 56 -3.09 15.60 -18.01
N PHE A 57 -4.12 16.02 -17.28
CA PHE A 57 -5.18 15.11 -16.84
C PHE A 57 -5.88 14.44 -18.03
N LEU A 58 -6.24 15.20 -19.07
CA LEU A 58 -6.89 14.67 -20.29
C LEU A 58 -5.99 13.67 -21.02
N ILE A 59 -4.71 14.01 -21.21
CA ILE A 59 -3.72 13.12 -21.83
C ILE A 59 -3.54 11.84 -20.98
N THR A 60 -3.54 11.95 -19.65
CA THR A 60 -3.48 10.78 -18.77
C THR A 60 -4.71 9.90 -18.92
N ARG A 61 -5.93 10.47 -19.00
CA ARG A 61 -7.14 9.68 -19.25
C ARG A 61 -7.06 8.93 -20.58
N LEU A 62 -6.57 9.62 -21.61
CA LEU A 62 -6.33 8.99 -22.91
C LEU A 62 -5.35 7.82 -22.77
N ALA A 63 -4.20 8.02 -22.13
CA ALA A 63 -3.21 6.96 -21.88
C ALA A 63 -3.78 5.75 -21.12
N ILE A 64 -4.58 6.00 -20.06
CA ILE A 64 -5.22 4.94 -19.27
C ILE A 64 -6.20 4.12 -20.12
N ASN A 65 -7.04 4.81 -20.90
CA ASN A 65 -8.12 4.17 -21.63
C ASN A 65 -7.66 3.45 -22.90
N THR A 66 -6.65 4.00 -23.58
CA THR A 66 -6.12 3.42 -24.82
C THR A 66 -4.98 2.44 -24.57
N LYS A 67 -4.30 2.55 -23.42
CA LYS A 67 -3.11 1.76 -23.05
C LYS A 67 -1.93 1.96 -24.01
N GLU A 68 -1.90 3.07 -24.71
CA GLU A 68 -0.82 3.43 -25.63
C GLU A 68 0.40 3.95 -24.84
N MET A 69 1.46 3.14 -24.79
CA MET A 69 2.65 3.44 -23.98
C MET A 69 3.33 4.76 -24.37
N TYR A 70 3.33 5.13 -25.65
CA TYR A 70 3.98 6.37 -26.09
C TYR A 70 3.29 7.64 -25.53
N ILE A 71 2.01 7.56 -25.17
CA ILE A 71 1.29 8.67 -24.52
C ILE A 71 1.74 8.80 -23.06
N ALA A 72 1.90 7.67 -22.37
CA ALA A 72 2.47 7.64 -21.02
C ALA A 72 3.91 8.15 -21.00
N ASP A 73 4.73 7.70 -21.96
CA ASP A 73 6.12 8.12 -22.09
C ASP A 73 6.22 9.63 -22.36
N TYR A 74 5.34 10.19 -23.21
CA TYR A 74 5.25 11.62 -23.44
C TYR A 74 4.95 12.41 -22.15
N LEU A 75 4.01 11.95 -21.31
CA LEU A 75 3.71 12.60 -20.04
C LEU A 75 4.92 12.64 -19.11
N ILE A 76 5.71 11.57 -19.08
CA ILE A 76 6.93 11.47 -18.27
C ILE A 76 8.02 12.39 -18.82
N ASP A 77 8.24 12.41 -20.13
CA ASP A 77 9.19 13.32 -20.77
C ASP A 77 8.84 14.79 -20.52
N ARG A 78 7.54 15.12 -20.45
CA ARG A 78 7.06 16.48 -20.15
C ARG A 78 7.40 16.96 -18.74
N LEU A 79 7.64 16.07 -17.78
CA LEU A 79 8.03 16.46 -16.42
C LEU A 79 9.29 17.34 -16.42
N GLU A 80 10.27 17.04 -17.29
CA GLU A 80 11.56 17.76 -17.36
C GLU A 80 11.39 19.25 -17.72
N SER A 81 10.30 19.57 -18.42
CA SER A 81 10.00 20.90 -18.91
C SER A 81 8.99 21.67 -18.05
N GLU A 82 8.50 21.07 -16.96
CA GLU A 82 7.51 21.71 -16.08
C GLU A 82 8.17 22.28 -14.82
N GLU A 83 8.10 23.60 -14.68
CA GLU A 83 8.67 24.31 -13.51
C GLU A 83 7.70 24.42 -12.33
N SER A 84 6.40 24.40 -12.62
CA SER A 84 5.37 24.60 -11.59
C SER A 84 5.25 23.35 -10.72
N ARG A 85 5.58 23.50 -9.43
CA ARG A 85 5.38 22.43 -8.43
C ARG A 85 3.94 21.90 -8.40
N MET A 86 2.94 22.73 -8.68
CA MET A 86 1.53 22.30 -8.70
C MET A 86 1.23 21.43 -9.92
N VAL A 87 1.82 21.74 -11.07
CA VAL A 87 1.67 20.95 -12.30
C VAL A 87 2.41 19.62 -12.13
N LEU A 88 3.66 19.66 -11.67
CA LEU A 88 4.46 18.46 -11.40
C LEU A 88 3.76 17.51 -10.42
N ASP A 89 3.27 18.03 -9.29
CA ASP A 89 2.55 17.24 -8.30
C ASP A 89 1.31 16.56 -8.92
N SER A 90 0.48 17.33 -9.63
CA SER A 90 -0.70 16.79 -10.30
C SER A 90 -0.35 15.73 -11.36
N MET A 91 0.68 15.99 -12.18
CA MET A 91 1.14 15.05 -13.20
C MET A 91 1.59 13.75 -12.57
N LEU A 92 2.41 13.79 -11.53
CA LEU A 92 2.91 12.60 -10.85
C LEU A 92 1.79 11.79 -10.17
N ILE A 93 0.81 12.46 -9.56
CA ILE A 93 -0.40 11.80 -9.03
C ILE A 93 -1.15 11.07 -10.16
N ASP A 94 -1.32 11.72 -11.31
CA ASP A 94 -2.02 11.13 -12.44
C ASP A 94 -1.24 9.99 -13.10
N LEU A 95 0.09 10.15 -13.24
CA LEU A 95 0.99 9.12 -13.70
C LEU A 95 0.88 7.87 -12.83
N SER A 96 0.78 8.00 -11.49
CA SER A 96 0.66 6.84 -10.59
C SER A 96 -0.55 5.93 -10.84
N LYS A 97 -1.53 6.39 -11.64
CA LYS A 97 -2.73 5.63 -12.02
C LYS A 97 -2.56 4.86 -13.33
N LEU A 98 -1.46 5.08 -14.05
CA LEU A 98 -1.12 4.31 -15.24
C LEU A 98 -0.74 2.88 -14.84
N SER A 99 -0.80 1.95 -15.80
CA SER A 99 -0.36 0.58 -15.57
C SER A 99 1.11 0.38 -15.92
N GLU A 100 1.57 1.00 -17.02
CA GLU A 100 2.89 0.77 -17.61
C GLU A 100 3.40 2.03 -18.31
N ALA A 101 4.72 2.22 -18.30
CA ALA A 101 5.45 3.21 -19.09
C ALA A 101 6.90 2.76 -19.28
N SER A 102 7.48 3.03 -20.44
CA SER A 102 8.84 2.58 -20.81
C SER A 102 9.91 3.39 -20.10
N ASN A 103 9.68 4.70 -19.93
CA ASN A 103 10.67 5.65 -19.43
C ASN A 103 10.44 6.07 -17.96
N ALA A 104 9.66 5.30 -17.19
CA ALA A 104 9.30 5.67 -15.81
C ALA A 104 10.49 5.84 -14.84
N HIS A 105 11.68 5.33 -15.16
CA HIS A 105 12.92 5.64 -14.44
C HIS A 105 13.24 7.15 -14.43
N LYS A 106 12.77 7.93 -15.41
CA LYS A 106 12.92 9.39 -15.45
C LYS A 106 12.17 10.13 -14.33
N ILE A 107 11.32 9.44 -13.56
CA ILE A 107 10.66 10.01 -12.37
C ILE A 107 11.62 10.08 -11.18
N ILE A 108 12.71 9.30 -11.17
CA ILE A 108 13.67 9.21 -10.03
C ILE A 108 14.15 10.59 -9.53
N PRO A 109 14.55 11.57 -10.38
CA PRO A 109 15.02 12.87 -9.89
C PRO A 109 13.98 13.61 -9.01
N TYR A 110 12.68 13.35 -9.20
CA TYR A 110 11.61 14.05 -8.49
C TYR A 110 11.41 13.56 -7.05
N ILE A 111 11.93 12.38 -6.67
CA ILE A 111 11.91 11.93 -5.28
C ILE A 111 12.82 12.76 -4.37
N TYR A 112 13.72 13.58 -4.95
CA TYR A 112 14.59 14.52 -4.24
C TYR A 112 14.13 15.98 -4.38
N HIS A 113 12.92 16.21 -4.91
CA HIS A 113 12.44 17.56 -5.16
C HIS A 113 12.25 18.38 -3.86
N LYS A 114 12.49 19.70 -3.94
CA LYS A 114 12.39 20.61 -2.78
C LYS A 114 10.99 20.69 -2.17
N ASN A 115 9.95 20.45 -2.97
CA ASN A 115 8.57 20.43 -2.52
C ASN A 115 8.16 19.01 -2.11
N SER A 116 7.62 18.86 -0.89
CA SER A 116 7.21 17.58 -0.31
C SER A 116 6.08 16.89 -1.09
N GLY A 117 5.11 17.64 -1.63
CA GLY A 117 4.04 17.08 -2.47
C GLY A 117 4.59 16.40 -3.71
N VAL A 118 5.50 17.08 -4.42
CA VAL A 118 6.19 16.50 -5.58
C VAL A 118 6.98 15.24 -5.21
N ARG A 119 7.70 15.21 -4.08
CA ARG A 119 8.42 14.00 -3.64
C ARG A 119 7.47 12.84 -3.37
N TYR A 120 6.41 13.11 -2.61
CA TYR A 120 5.37 12.13 -2.29
C TYR A 120 4.77 11.52 -3.55
N SER A 121 4.33 12.39 -4.47
CA SER A 121 3.71 11.99 -5.73
C SER A 121 4.70 11.25 -6.64
N ALA A 122 5.97 11.65 -6.65
CA ALA A 122 7.03 10.94 -7.38
C ALA A 122 7.25 9.53 -6.84
N VAL A 123 7.37 9.36 -5.51
CA VAL A 123 7.55 8.05 -4.88
C VAL A 123 6.39 7.11 -5.25
N ILE A 124 5.15 7.60 -5.20
CA ILE A 124 3.99 6.77 -5.56
C ILE A 124 3.94 6.50 -7.07
N ALA A 125 4.29 7.48 -7.92
CA ALA A 125 4.35 7.28 -9.37
C ALA A 125 5.42 6.26 -9.80
N LEU A 126 6.46 6.04 -9.00
CA LEU A 126 7.48 5.03 -9.30
C LEU A 126 6.96 3.59 -9.24
N LYS A 127 5.75 3.34 -8.69
CA LYS A 127 5.07 2.04 -8.78
C LYS A 127 4.86 1.55 -10.21
N LEU A 128 4.80 2.49 -11.17
CA LEU A 128 4.73 2.22 -12.61
C LEU A 128 5.91 1.42 -13.13
N CYS A 129 7.05 1.45 -12.44
CA CYS A 129 8.29 0.87 -12.89
C CYS A 129 8.81 -0.16 -11.90
N LYS A 130 8.69 -1.44 -12.24
CA LYS A 130 9.31 -2.54 -11.49
C LYS A 130 10.74 -2.78 -11.96
N SER A 131 11.59 -1.76 -11.85
CA SER A 131 13.01 -1.85 -12.20
C SER A 131 13.91 -1.81 -10.97
N LEU A 132 15.07 -2.48 -11.09
CA LEU A 132 16.09 -2.47 -10.05
C LEU A 132 16.68 -1.08 -9.82
N GLU A 133 16.71 -0.24 -10.85
CA GLU A 133 17.17 1.15 -10.75
C GLU A 133 16.27 1.97 -9.82
N VAL A 134 14.96 1.83 -9.96
CA VAL A 134 13.98 2.51 -9.10
C VAL A 134 14.06 1.97 -7.67
N GLU A 135 14.17 0.65 -7.50
CA GLU A 135 14.40 0.04 -6.19
C GLU A 135 15.65 0.64 -5.53
N ASP A 136 16.78 0.70 -6.23
CA ASP A 136 18.04 1.24 -5.70
C ASP A 136 17.92 2.74 -5.33
N ALA A 137 17.19 3.53 -6.12
CA ALA A 137 16.94 4.94 -5.81
C ALA A 137 16.10 5.11 -4.53
N LEU A 138 15.04 4.32 -4.35
CA LEU A 138 14.20 4.33 -3.15
C LEU A 138 14.98 3.85 -1.92
N LEU A 139 15.78 2.80 -2.05
CA LEU A 139 16.63 2.29 -0.97
C LEU A 139 17.69 3.33 -0.57
N LYS A 140 18.25 4.06 -1.53
CA LYS A 140 19.15 5.19 -1.23
C LYS A 140 18.43 6.32 -0.51
N LEU A 141 17.23 6.71 -0.94
CA LEU A 141 16.43 7.73 -0.28
C LEU A 141 16.12 7.35 1.19
N LEU A 142 15.77 6.08 1.44
CA LEU A 142 15.54 5.54 2.79
C LEU A 142 16.73 5.70 3.75
N THR A 143 17.96 5.82 3.25
CA THR A 143 19.15 5.99 4.12
C THR A 143 19.30 7.38 4.69
N VAL A 144 18.64 8.38 4.09
CA VAL A 144 18.74 9.80 4.47
C VAL A 144 17.41 10.39 4.92
N GLU A 145 16.30 9.67 4.73
CA GLU A 145 14.98 10.14 5.11
C GLU A 145 14.71 9.92 6.60
N GLU A 146 14.19 10.95 7.26
CA GLU A 146 13.87 10.95 8.68
C GLU A 146 12.36 11.14 8.92
N ASN A 147 11.64 11.71 7.94
CA ASN A 147 10.22 11.92 8.05
C ASN A 147 9.48 10.57 8.01
N ARG A 148 8.76 10.29 9.09
CA ARG A 148 7.97 9.05 9.26
C ARG A 148 7.05 8.76 8.07
N ASP A 149 6.34 9.77 7.59
CA ASP A 149 5.32 9.57 6.55
C ASP A 149 6.01 9.33 5.20
N ASP A 150 7.11 10.03 4.90
CA ASP A 150 7.92 9.79 3.70
C ASP A 150 8.53 8.36 3.72
N ILE A 151 9.06 7.89 4.86
CA ILE A 151 9.53 6.50 5.03
C ILE A 151 8.42 5.49 4.72
N VAL A 152 7.21 5.72 5.24
CA VAL A 152 6.07 4.83 5.01
C VAL A 152 5.70 4.80 3.52
N ASN A 153 5.69 5.95 2.85
CA ASN A 153 5.38 6.02 1.42
C ASN A 153 6.41 5.28 0.56
N ILE A 154 7.70 5.37 0.93
CA ILE A 154 8.76 4.60 0.27
C ILE A 154 8.55 3.11 0.53
N CYS A 155 8.27 2.71 1.77
CA CYS A 155 7.97 1.31 2.11
C CYS A 155 6.75 0.78 1.35
N ALA A 156 5.68 1.57 1.22
CA ALA A 156 4.48 1.20 0.46
C ALA A 156 4.76 1.03 -1.03
N THR A 157 5.73 1.78 -1.57
CA THR A 157 6.17 1.61 -2.96
C THR A 157 7.02 0.34 -3.10
N LEU A 158 7.95 0.10 -2.17
CA LEU A 158 8.75 -1.14 -2.12
C LEU A 158 7.91 -2.39 -1.85
N TYR A 159 6.74 -2.27 -1.22
CA TYR A 159 5.78 -3.37 -1.12
C TYR A 159 5.36 -3.90 -2.50
N GLU A 160 5.20 -3.00 -3.47
CA GLU A 160 4.71 -3.32 -4.81
C GLU A 160 5.82 -3.69 -5.80
N ILE A 161 6.99 -3.06 -5.66
CA ILE A 161 8.10 -3.19 -6.63
C ILE A 161 9.35 -3.83 -6.05
N GLY A 162 9.50 -3.87 -4.73
CA GLY A 162 10.72 -4.28 -4.06
C GLY A 162 11.03 -5.76 -4.24
N THR A 163 12.31 -6.08 -4.25
CA THR A 163 12.81 -7.46 -4.35
C THR A 163 13.48 -7.87 -3.05
N LYS A 164 14.05 -9.08 -3.00
CA LYS A 164 14.83 -9.53 -1.83
C LYS A 164 16.01 -8.60 -1.50
N ARG A 165 16.45 -7.74 -2.41
CA ARG A 165 17.49 -6.72 -2.18
C ARG A 165 17.06 -5.69 -1.13
N SER A 166 15.76 -5.40 -1.05
CA SER A 166 15.20 -4.47 -0.07
C SER A 166 15.23 -5.00 1.37
N ILE A 167 15.41 -6.31 1.58
CA ILE A 167 15.31 -6.93 2.92
C ILE A 167 16.29 -6.29 3.91
N LEU A 168 17.59 -6.28 3.60
CA LEU A 168 18.61 -5.82 4.56
C LEU A 168 18.45 -4.34 4.93
N PRO A 169 18.24 -3.40 3.98
CA PRO A 169 17.92 -2.01 4.32
C PRO A 169 16.66 -1.89 5.19
N LEU A 170 15.58 -2.59 4.84
CA LEU A 170 14.31 -2.52 5.55
C LEU A 170 14.40 -3.10 6.97
N THR A 171 15.15 -4.18 7.19
CA THR A 171 15.35 -4.76 8.54
C THR A 171 15.91 -3.74 9.54
N LYS A 172 16.73 -2.77 9.10
CA LYS A 172 17.24 -1.71 9.99
C LYS A 172 16.12 -0.83 10.56
N LEU A 173 15.05 -0.62 9.80
CA LEU A 173 13.90 0.18 10.23
C LEU A 173 13.05 -0.50 11.29
N LEU A 174 13.23 -1.80 11.56
CA LEU A 174 12.60 -2.50 12.68
C LEU A 174 13.06 -2.00 14.05
N HIS A 175 14.09 -1.14 14.10
CA HIS A 175 14.59 -0.56 15.34
C HIS A 175 14.29 0.95 15.47
N CYS A 176 13.55 1.55 14.53
CA CYS A 176 13.17 2.95 14.62
C CYS A 176 12.10 3.19 15.70
N ASP A 177 11.95 4.43 16.17
CA ASP A 177 10.97 4.78 17.21
C ASP A 177 9.51 4.65 16.77
N SER A 178 9.22 4.94 15.51
CA SER A 178 7.87 4.92 14.95
C SER A 178 7.34 3.49 14.84
N ALA A 179 6.37 3.15 15.69
CA ALA A 179 5.72 1.84 15.63
C ALA A 179 4.99 1.59 14.31
N TYR A 180 4.50 2.65 13.66
CA TYR A 180 3.83 2.56 12.38
C TYR A 180 4.82 2.22 11.25
N VAL A 181 6.02 2.81 11.27
CA VAL A 181 7.09 2.43 10.33
C VAL A 181 7.48 0.98 10.56
N ARG A 182 7.71 0.58 11.82
CA ARG A 182 8.03 -0.82 12.15
C ARG A 182 6.96 -1.81 11.66
N SER A 183 5.68 -1.50 11.84
CA SER A 183 4.60 -2.38 11.35
C SER A 183 4.54 -2.45 9.84
N THR A 184 4.64 -1.31 9.14
CA THR A 184 4.71 -1.27 7.67
C THR A 184 5.91 -2.08 7.16
N VAL A 185 7.07 -1.95 7.80
CA VAL A 185 8.28 -2.70 7.42
C VAL A 185 8.07 -4.22 7.57
N ILE A 186 7.42 -4.68 8.64
CA ILE A 186 7.08 -6.12 8.78
C ILE A 186 6.19 -6.59 7.64
N GLU A 187 5.19 -5.81 7.24
CA GLU A 187 4.32 -6.14 6.11
C GLU A 187 5.10 -6.21 4.77
N VAL A 188 5.99 -5.24 4.52
CA VAL A 188 6.85 -5.26 3.32
C VAL A 188 7.79 -6.45 3.33
N LEU A 189 8.45 -6.73 4.46
CA LEU A 189 9.33 -7.89 4.61
C LEU A 189 8.58 -9.21 4.40
N ALA A 190 7.35 -9.32 4.90
CA ALA A 190 6.46 -10.45 4.65
C ALA A 190 6.20 -10.66 3.16
N LYS A 191 5.92 -9.57 2.43
CA LYS A 191 5.66 -9.61 0.99
C LYS A 191 6.87 -10.03 0.15
N ILE A 192 8.05 -9.52 0.45
CA ILE A 192 9.26 -9.72 -0.38
C ILE A 192 10.11 -10.91 0.07
N GLY A 193 10.07 -11.27 1.35
CA GLY A 193 10.89 -12.30 1.97
C GLY A 193 10.15 -13.60 2.24
N GLY A 194 8.82 -13.57 2.39
CA GLY A 194 8.00 -14.76 2.62
C GLY A 194 8.49 -15.59 3.81
N ALA A 195 8.57 -16.92 3.64
CA ALA A 195 8.98 -17.84 4.71
C ALA A 195 10.44 -17.62 5.17
N ASP A 196 11.33 -17.11 4.31
CA ASP A 196 12.75 -16.92 4.63
C ASP A 196 12.98 -15.97 5.82
N LEU A 197 12.01 -15.10 6.13
CA LEU A 197 12.09 -14.13 7.23
C LEU A 197 11.23 -14.49 8.45
N GLN A 198 10.85 -15.76 8.60
CA GLN A 198 10.05 -16.20 9.75
C GLN A 198 10.64 -15.77 11.11
N ILE A 199 11.96 -15.83 11.26
CA ILE A 199 12.64 -15.40 12.51
C ILE A 199 12.38 -13.91 12.79
N VAL A 200 12.33 -13.08 11.75
CA VAL A 200 12.02 -11.64 11.87
C VAL A 200 10.61 -11.44 12.39
N TYR A 201 9.63 -12.20 11.88
CA TYR A 201 8.24 -12.09 12.33
C TYR A 201 8.09 -12.59 13.77
N ILE A 202 8.76 -13.69 14.15
CA ILE A 202 8.77 -14.20 15.52
C ILE A 202 9.35 -13.15 16.48
N GLU A 203 10.44 -12.49 16.11
CA GLU A 203 11.02 -11.42 16.93
C GLU A 203 10.07 -10.22 17.05
N ALA A 204 9.37 -9.86 15.99
CA ALA A 204 8.39 -8.76 15.99
C ALA A 204 7.18 -9.00 16.94
N LEU A 205 6.87 -10.24 17.31
CA LEU A 205 5.88 -10.54 18.36
C LEU A 205 6.28 -9.97 19.75
N LYS A 206 7.58 -9.71 19.95
CA LYS A 206 8.14 -9.14 21.19
C LYS A 206 8.10 -7.61 21.24
N ASP A 207 7.66 -6.93 20.18
CA ASP A 207 7.59 -5.47 20.13
C ASP A 207 6.77 -4.89 21.30
N ARG A 208 6.91 -3.60 21.60
CA ARG A 208 6.07 -2.94 22.61
C ARG A 208 4.68 -2.57 22.07
N ASN A 209 4.57 -2.31 20.78
CA ASN A 209 3.38 -1.82 20.12
C ASN A 209 2.51 -2.96 19.58
N VAL A 210 1.18 -2.81 19.71
CA VAL A 210 0.21 -3.82 19.30
C VAL A 210 0.08 -3.94 17.78
N MET A 211 0.30 -2.86 17.01
CA MET A 211 0.23 -2.89 15.55
C MET A 211 1.37 -3.72 14.96
N VAL A 212 2.58 -3.60 15.50
CA VAL A 212 3.74 -4.41 15.06
C VAL A 212 3.49 -5.89 15.33
N LYS A 213 2.92 -6.24 16.50
CA LYS A 213 2.55 -7.62 16.81
C LYS A 213 1.47 -8.16 15.90
N TYR A 214 0.49 -7.34 15.60
CA TYR A 214 -0.58 -7.71 14.67
C TYR A 214 0.00 -8.06 13.29
N GLU A 215 0.87 -7.21 12.75
CA GLU A 215 1.54 -7.51 11.47
C GLU A 215 2.44 -8.74 11.55
N ALA A 216 3.12 -8.96 12.67
CA ALA A 216 3.89 -10.17 12.90
C ALA A 216 3.02 -11.44 12.90
N VAL A 217 1.85 -11.40 13.53
CA VAL A 217 0.87 -12.49 13.52
C VAL A 217 0.34 -12.74 12.10
N ARG A 218 0.05 -11.69 11.32
CA ARG A 218 -0.34 -11.81 9.90
C ARG A 218 0.75 -12.49 9.08
N ALA A 219 1.99 -12.05 9.22
CA ALA A 219 3.13 -12.60 8.50
C ALA A 219 3.37 -14.09 8.87
N ILE A 220 3.30 -14.43 10.16
CA ILE A 220 3.42 -15.83 10.64
C ILE A 220 2.26 -16.68 10.13
N TYR A 221 1.03 -16.16 10.12
CA TYR A 221 -0.09 -16.91 9.56
C TYR A 221 0.12 -17.23 8.07
N ALA A 222 0.66 -16.29 7.31
CA ALA A 222 0.91 -16.46 5.88
C ALA A 222 2.10 -17.38 5.59
N TYR A 223 3.20 -17.25 6.35
CA TYR A 223 4.51 -17.80 5.98
C TYR A 223 5.22 -18.63 7.05
N GLY A 224 4.68 -18.69 8.27
CA GLY A 224 5.31 -19.40 9.38
C GLY A 224 5.11 -20.92 9.31
N ASP A 225 6.07 -21.64 9.90
CA ASP A 225 6.04 -23.09 10.12
C ASP A 225 5.90 -23.46 11.61
N GLU A 226 6.16 -24.73 11.95
CA GLU A 226 6.07 -25.28 13.31
C GLU A 226 6.88 -24.48 14.35
N MET A 227 7.99 -23.83 13.98
CA MET A 227 8.79 -23.01 14.91
C MET A 227 8.01 -21.82 15.48
N ALA A 228 6.95 -21.38 14.80
CA ALA A 228 6.09 -20.29 15.26
C ALA A 228 4.96 -20.74 16.21
N ILE A 229 4.77 -22.05 16.44
CA ILE A 229 3.72 -22.57 17.34
C ILE A 229 3.88 -21.98 18.73
N GLN A 230 5.04 -22.14 19.37
CA GLN A 230 5.24 -21.65 20.73
C GLN A 230 5.08 -20.12 20.83
N PRO A 231 5.74 -19.28 19.98
CA PRO A 231 5.54 -17.83 20.00
C PRO A 231 4.07 -17.40 19.84
N ILE A 232 3.31 -18.03 18.92
CA ILE A 232 1.90 -17.70 18.71
C ILE A 232 1.05 -18.18 19.89
N SER A 233 1.30 -19.37 20.44
CA SER A 233 0.62 -19.88 21.64
C SER A 233 0.78 -18.96 22.85
N GLU A 234 1.99 -18.43 23.07
CA GLU A 234 2.27 -17.43 24.10
C GLU A 234 1.50 -16.12 23.84
N ARG A 235 1.50 -15.66 22.58
CA ARG A 235 0.77 -14.44 22.18
C ARG A 235 -0.73 -14.59 22.40
N VAL A 236 -1.33 -15.68 21.93
CA VAL A 236 -2.74 -16.04 22.13
C VAL A 236 -3.08 -16.07 23.60
N THR A 237 -2.27 -16.77 24.42
CA THR A 237 -2.46 -16.84 25.87
C THR A 237 -2.48 -15.45 26.50
N LYS A 238 -1.56 -14.56 26.09
CA LYS A 238 -1.51 -13.17 26.58
C LYS A 238 -2.74 -12.36 26.16
N VAL A 239 -3.19 -12.48 24.92
CA VAL A 239 -4.38 -11.78 24.39
C VAL A 239 -5.64 -12.22 25.13
N VAL A 240 -5.84 -13.52 25.35
CA VAL A 240 -7.06 -14.03 26.04
C VAL A 240 -7.01 -13.89 27.57
N SER A 241 -5.85 -13.58 28.16
CA SER A 241 -5.71 -13.44 29.61
C SER A 241 -6.48 -12.26 30.21
N ARG A 242 -6.79 -11.24 29.40
CA ARG A 242 -7.46 -10.01 29.83
C ARG A 242 -8.69 -9.75 28.97
N ARG A 243 -9.78 -9.30 29.59
CA ARG A 243 -10.97 -8.84 28.85
C ARG A 243 -10.63 -7.54 28.11
N ARG A 244 -10.83 -7.53 26.79
CA ARG A 244 -10.67 -6.32 25.97
C ARG A 244 -11.92 -5.45 26.11
N LYS A 245 -11.73 -4.14 26.31
CA LYS A 245 -12.80 -3.18 26.67
C LYS A 245 -13.49 -2.55 25.46
N ASN A 246 -12.86 -2.54 24.29
CA ASN A 246 -13.38 -1.90 23.09
C ASN A 246 -13.67 -2.99 22.06
N GLU A 247 -14.95 -3.28 21.82
CA GLU A 247 -15.38 -4.14 20.72
C GLU A 247 -15.07 -3.41 19.42
N VAL A 248 -14.08 -3.91 18.69
CA VAL A 248 -13.84 -3.53 17.30
C VAL A 248 -14.88 -4.24 16.46
N GLU A 249 -15.30 -3.66 15.33
CA GLU A 249 -16.21 -4.32 14.41
C GLU A 249 -15.80 -5.79 14.18
N PRO A 250 -16.75 -6.73 14.18
CA PRO A 250 -16.50 -8.12 13.84
C PRO A 250 -15.73 -8.24 12.52
N THR A 251 -14.45 -8.56 12.59
CA THR A 251 -13.66 -8.88 11.40
C THR A 251 -13.02 -10.25 11.56
N ASP A 252 -13.05 -11.00 10.47
CA ASP A 252 -12.27 -12.22 10.26
C ASP A 252 -10.75 -11.98 10.29
N GLU A 253 -10.36 -10.71 10.37
CA GLU A 253 -9.00 -10.19 10.41
C GLU A 253 -8.56 -9.78 11.84
N SER A 254 -9.31 -10.11 12.89
CA SER A 254 -8.83 -9.84 14.25
C SER A 254 -7.56 -10.65 14.56
N GLU A 255 -6.62 -10.05 15.31
CA GLU A 255 -5.34 -10.69 15.67
C GLU A 255 -5.53 -12.10 16.24
N ILE A 256 -6.52 -12.27 17.12
CA ILE A 256 -6.79 -13.56 17.77
C ILE A 256 -7.32 -14.60 16.79
N VAL A 257 -8.17 -14.20 15.84
CA VAL A 257 -8.68 -15.08 14.79
C VAL A 257 -7.53 -15.53 13.90
N ILE A 258 -6.69 -14.60 13.44
CA ILE A 258 -5.53 -14.91 12.59
C ILE A 258 -4.55 -15.85 13.30
N ALA A 259 -4.23 -15.57 14.57
CA ALA A 259 -3.36 -16.42 15.37
C ALA A 259 -3.93 -17.84 15.56
N LEU A 260 -5.24 -17.96 15.80
CA LEU A 260 -5.89 -19.26 15.96
C LEU A 260 -6.02 -20.02 14.63
N ARG A 261 -6.20 -19.32 13.51
CA ARG A 261 -6.11 -19.91 12.16
C ARG A 261 -4.75 -20.55 11.92
N PHE A 262 -3.67 -19.85 12.31
CA PHE A 262 -2.32 -20.41 12.23
C PHE A 262 -2.19 -21.67 13.08
N LEU A 263 -2.54 -21.62 14.38
CA LEU A 263 -2.43 -22.78 15.27
C LEU A 263 -3.31 -23.95 14.81
N HIS A 264 -4.47 -23.68 14.20
CA HIS A 264 -5.35 -24.72 13.68
C HIS A 264 -4.69 -25.58 12.59
N LYS A 265 -3.74 -25.03 11.82
CA LYS A 265 -2.92 -25.81 10.86
C LYS A 265 -2.14 -26.94 11.54
N PHE A 266 -1.93 -26.85 12.86
CA PHE A 266 -1.18 -27.79 13.70
C PHE A 266 -2.05 -28.35 14.84
N ALA A 267 -3.35 -28.59 14.60
CA ALA A 267 -4.32 -28.95 15.63
C ALA A 267 -4.00 -30.23 16.44
N THR A 268 -3.10 -31.09 15.96
CA THR A 268 -2.64 -32.30 16.67
C THR A 268 -1.43 -32.05 17.58
N HIS A 269 -0.77 -30.90 17.46
CA HIS A 269 0.41 -30.58 18.26
C HIS A 269 0.03 -30.29 19.72
N GLU A 270 0.77 -30.86 20.67
CA GLU A 270 0.44 -30.82 22.10
C GLU A 270 0.29 -29.38 22.63
N GLU A 271 1.20 -28.48 22.26
CA GLU A 271 1.13 -27.07 22.68
C GLU A 271 -0.08 -26.33 22.09
N VAL A 272 -0.52 -26.70 20.89
CA VAL A 272 -1.72 -26.13 20.27
C VAL A 272 -2.95 -26.55 21.04
N LEU A 273 -3.08 -27.84 21.38
CA LEU A 273 -4.18 -28.36 22.19
C LEU A 273 -4.25 -27.68 23.56
N LYS A 274 -3.10 -27.54 24.25
CA LYS A 274 -3.00 -26.78 25.51
C LYS A 274 -3.46 -25.33 25.35
N THR A 275 -3.13 -24.71 24.23
CA THR A 275 -3.52 -23.34 23.93
C THR A 275 -5.03 -23.24 23.68
N PHE A 276 -5.62 -24.14 22.90
CA PHE A 276 -7.05 -24.19 22.67
C PHE A 276 -7.84 -24.42 23.98
N ASP A 277 -7.36 -25.29 24.87
CA ASP A 277 -7.94 -25.45 26.21
C ASP A 277 -7.96 -24.13 27.01
N LYS A 278 -6.86 -23.36 26.99
CA LYS A 278 -6.78 -22.06 27.66
C LYS A 278 -7.76 -21.06 27.04
N VAL A 279 -7.81 -21.00 25.71
CA VAL A 279 -8.74 -20.12 24.96
C VAL A 279 -10.19 -20.49 25.29
N TYR A 280 -10.54 -21.77 25.29
CA TYR A 280 -11.88 -22.22 25.67
C TYR A 280 -12.23 -21.81 27.10
N LYS A 281 -11.34 -22.03 28.07
CA LYS A 281 -11.56 -21.63 29.48
C LYS A 281 -11.70 -20.11 29.65
N LYS A 282 -10.99 -19.31 28.84
CA LYS A 282 -10.98 -17.84 28.90
C LYS A 282 -11.86 -17.18 27.82
N ARG A 283 -12.71 -17.95 27.11
CA ARG A 283 -13.50 -17.45 25.97
C ARG A 283 -14.41 -16.27 26.31
N GLY A 284 -14.82 -16.09 27.57
CA GLY A 284 -15.56 -14.91 28.03
C GLY A 284 -14.82 -13.58 27.89
N ASN A 285 -13.49 -13.60 27.68
CA ASN A 285 -12.67 -12.41 27.42
C ASN A 285 -12.61 -12.04 25.93
N LEU A 286 -13.14 -12.88 25.03
CA LEU A 286 -13.22 -12.65 23.60
C LEU A 286 -14.51 -11.92 23.22
N PHE A 287 -14.48 -11.21 22.10
CA PHE A 287 -15.68 -10.60 21.52
C PHE A 287 -16.67 -11.68 21.06
N LEU A 288 -17.93 -11.30 20.90
CA LEU A 288 -18.97 -12.24 20.44
C LEU A 288 -18.64 -12.79 19.05
N SER A 289 -18.17 -11.94 18.16
CA SER A 289 -17.74 -12.29 16.80
C SER A 289 -16.61 -13.32 16.78
N GLU A 290 -15.56 -13.11 17.58
CA GLU A 290 -14.42 -14.03 17.64
C GLU A 290 -14.82 -15.38 18.22
N ARG A 291 -15.66 -15.40 19.27
CA ARG A 291 -16.20 -16.65 19.83
C ARG A 291 -17.00 -17.42 18.80
N LYS A 292 -17.86 -16.73 18.07
CA LYS A 292 -18.66 -17.31 16.99
C LYS A 292 -17.74 -17.87 15.91
N TRP A 293 -16.76 -17.08 15.45
CA TRP A 293 -15.81 -17.51 14.44
C TRP A 293 -15.05 -18.78 14.87
N ILE A 294 -14.51 -18.81 16.09
CA ILE A 294 -13.75 -19.96 16.60
C ILE A 294 -14.62 -21.22 16.68
N ARG A 295 -15.87 -21.09 17.15
CA ARG A 295 -16.83 -22.19 17.15
C ARG A 295 -17.11 -22.68 15.74
N ASP A 296 -17.33 -21.78 14.80
CA ASP A 296 -17.77 -22.15 13.45
C ASP A 296 -16.62 -22.74 12.61
N ASN A 297 -15.35 -22.43 12.93
CA ASN A 297 -14.20 -22.74 12.07
C ASN A 297 -13.16 -23.68 12.68
N ILE A 298 -13.15 -23.94 13.99
CA ILE A 298 -12.14 -24.82 14.62
C ILE A 298 -12.84 -26.02 15.27
N SER A 299 -12.62 -27.21 14.70
CA SER A 299 -13.24 -28.50 15.11
C SER A 299 -13.11 -28.78 16.61
N TYR A 300 -11.95 -28.49 17.20
CA TYR A 300 -11.70 -28.64 18.63
C TYR A 300 -12.77 -27.97 19.51
N PHE A 301 -13.21 -26.75 19.14
CA PHE A 301 -14.18 -26.00 19.92
C PHE A 301 -15.61 -26.50 19.69
N GLN A 302 -15.90 -27.02 18.50
CA GLN A 302 -17.19 -27.65 18.18
C GLN A 302 -17.41 -28.91 19.02
N GLU A 303 -16.37 -29.74 19.15
CA GLU A 303 -16.43 -30.97 19.94
C GLU A 303 -16.62 -30.67 21.43
N LYS A 304 -15.90 -29.68 21.97
CA LYS A 304 -16.02 -29.25 23.38
C LYS A 304 -17.35 -28.60 23.76
N GLU A 305 -18.17 -28.17 22.81
CA GLU A 305 -19.52 -27.65 23.07
C GLU A 305 -20.61 -28.73 22.96
N ARG A 306 -20.28 -29.91 22.39
CA ARG A 306 -21.20 -31.06 22.30
C ARG A 306 -21.14 -31.99 23.52
N VAL A 307 -20.09 -31.88 24.34
CA VAL A 307 -19.84 -32.65 25.57
C VAL A 307 -20.23 -31.82 26.79
#